data_AF-A0A0D7AX30-F1
#
_entry.id   AF-A0A0D7AX30-F1
#
_cell.length_a   1.000
_cell.length_b   1.000
_cell.length_c   1.000
_cell.angle_alpha   90.00
_cell.angle_beta   90.00
_cell.angle_gamma   90.00
#
_symmetry.space_group_name_H-M   'P 1'
#
loop_
_entity.id
_entity.type
_entity.pdbx_description
1 polymer ?
#
loop_
_entity_poly.entity_id
_entity_poly.type
_entity_poly.pdbx_seq_one_letter_code
_entity_poly.pdbx_strand_id
1 'polypeptide(L)'
;MAQRHPLIDSDPHASRVIRYMRLEDLGAWAAFTAGVPYLFRLWDHWDPSGVRPEKLKMGIRVSAAAGFFGGFLYAYQNSSKRFWGWSENEREQKLDMEEMTQRLKEGKSLYGETPARPWVQHAAHANSADSQLKFGALPMFNLMNHPFHGVDTAKYYEAAGIAKPQ
;
A
#
# COMPACT_ATOMS: atom_id res chain seq x y z
N MET A 1 8.69 0.77 15.84
CA MET A 1 8.55 2.24 15.98
C MET A 1 7.32 2.48 16.83
N ALA A 2 7.35 3.42 17.80
CA ALA A 2 6.18 3.68 18.63
C ALA A 2 5.01 4.19 17.77
N GLN A 3 3.83 3.60 17.94
CA GLN A 3 2.60 4.03 17.28
C GLN A 3 2.25 5.44 17.76
N ARG A 4 2.29 6.43 16.86
CA ARG A 4 2.04 7.85 17.18
C ARG A 4 0.60 8.26 16.93
N HIS A 5 -0.08 7.52 16.04
CA HIS A 5 -1.48 7.73 15.67
C HIS A 5 -2.26 6.41 15.78
N PRO A 6 -3.59 6.44 15.91
CA PRO A 6 -4.41 5.23 16.02
C PRO A 6 -4.19 4.24 14.86
N LEU A 7 -4.15 2.94 15.20
CA LEU A 7 -4.10 1.86 14.20
C LEU A 7 -5.41 1.81 13.41
N ILE A 8 -5.29 1.70 12.08
CA ILE A 8 -6.43 1.41 11.20
C ILE A 8 -6.43 -0.08 10.84
N ASP A 9 -5.28 -0.58 10.41
CA ASP A 9 -5.13 -1.94 9.92
C ASP A 9 -3.65 -2.36 10.01
N SER A 10 -3.34 -3.49 10.64
CA SER A 10 -1.97 -4.01 10.71
C SER A 10 -1.49 -4.66 9.41
N ASP A 11 -2.40 -5.19 8.61
CA ASP A 11 -2.09 -5.90 7.36
C ASP A 11 -3.13 -5.58 6.28
N PRO A 12 -3.15 -4.33 5.79
CA PRO A 12 -4.18 -3.86 4.87
C PRO A 12 -4.11 -4.58 3.53
N HIS A 13 -5.27 -5.01 3.04
CA HIS A 13 -5.40 -5.59 1.71
C HIS A 13 -4.89 -4.61 0.63
N ALA A 14 -4.19 -5.12 -0.40
CA ALA A 14 -3.50 -4.28 -1.38
C ALA A 14 -4.42 -3.27 -2.10
N SER A 15 -5.66 -3.66 -2.37
CA SER A 15 -6.65 -2.75 -2.96
C SER A 15 -6.98 -1.56 -2.06
N ARG A 16 -7.00 -1.74 -0.73
CA ARG A 16 -7.22 -0.64 0.23
C ARG A 16 -6.03 0.30 0.23
N VAL A 17 -4.81 -0.23 0.28
CA VAL A 17 -3.57 0.57 0.27
C VAL A 17 -3.51 1.46 -0.97
N ILE A 18 -3.84 0.93 -2.15
CA ILE A 18 -3.84 1.68 -3.41
C ILE A 18 -4.96 2.74 -3.44
N ARG A 19 -6.17 2.40 -3.00
CA ARG A 19 -7.31 3.34 -2.95
C ARG A 19 -7.09 4.50 -1.97
N TYR A 20 -6.33 4.25 -0.91
CA TYR A 20 -6.03 5.23 0.14
C TYR A 20 -4.75 6.03 -0.15
N MET A 21 -4.15 5.87 -1.33
CA MET A 21 -3.06 6.75 -1.75
C MET A 21 -3.55 8.21 -1.81
N ARG A 22 -2.79 9.09 -1.19
CA ARG A 22 -2.96 10.54 -1.26
C ARG A 22 -2.32 11.06 -2.53
N LEU A 23 -2.65 12.31 -2.89
CA LEU A 23 -2.02 12.99 -4.01
C LEU A 23 -0.50 13.11 -3.85
N GLU A 24 0.00 13.21 -2.62
CA GLU A 24 1.44 13.17 -2.32
C GLU A 24 2.10 11.84 -2.72
N ASP A 25 1.43 10.70 -2.53
CA ASP A 25 1.98 9.40 -2.91
C ASP A 25 1.98 9.23 -4.42
N LEU A 26 0.91 9.68 -5.09
CA LEU A 26 0.83 9.70 -6.54
C LEU A 26 1.84 10.66 -7.15
N GLY A 27 2.06 11.82 -6.50
CA GLY A 27 3.08 12.78 -6.87
C GLY A 27 4.49 12.21 -6.73
N ALA A 28 4.76 11.50 -5.63
CA ALA A 28 6.01 10.77 -5.46
C ALA A 28 6.18 9.71 -6.55
N TRP A 29 5.15 8.90 -6.82
CA TRP A 29 5.20 7.88 -7.88
C TRP A 29 5.51 8.49 -9.25
N ALA A 30 4.84 9.59 -9.62
CA ALA A 30 5.12 10.32 -10.84
C ALA A 30 6.55 10.89 -10.87
N ALA A 31 7.02 11.43 -9.75
CA ALA A 31 8.37 11.98 -9.60
C ALA A 31 9.44 10.91 -9.79
N PHE A 32 9.27 9.70 -9.25
CA PHE A 32 10.18 8.58 -9.50
C PHE A 32 10.13 8.13 -10.96
N THR A 33 8.92 8.00 -11.54
CA THR A 33 8.72 7.55 -12.92
C THR A 33 9.41 8.45 -13.93
N ALA A 34 9.33 9.77 -13.75
CA ALA A 34 9.98 10.74 -14.64
C ALA A 34 11.43 11.07 -14.21
N GLY A 35 11.70 11.09 -12.92
CA GLY A 35 12.98 11.49 -12.35
C GLY A 35 14.10 10.51 -12.62
N VAL A 36 13.84 9.20 -12.53
CA VAL A 36 14.88 8.17 -12.79
C VAL A 36 15.40 8.21 -14.25
N PRO A 37 14.56 8.21 -15.30
CA PRO A 37 15.06 8.35 -16.68
C PRO A 37 15.66 9.73 -16.96
N TYR A 38 15.17 10.80 -16.30
CA TYR A 38 15.78 12.12 -16.40
C TYR A 38 17.20 12.14 -15.83
N LEU A 39 17.40 11.59 -14.63
CA LEU A 39 18.71 11.46 -13.99
C LEU A 39 19.64 10.57 -14.81
N PHE A 40 19.14 9.48 -15.40
CA PHE A 40 19.91 8.65 -16.32
C PHE A 40 20.41 9.46 -17.53
N ARG A 41 19.54 10.29 -18.12
CA ARG A 41 19.91 11.13 -19.26
C ARG A 41 20.90 12.24 -18.89
N LEU A 42 20.74 12.82 -17.71
CA LEU A 42 21.63 13.83 -17.15
C LEU A 42 23.02 13.26 -16.86
N TRP A 43 23.07 12.04 -16.32
CA TRP A 43 24.32 11.31 -16.11
C TRP A 43 25.09 11.15 -17.42
N ASP A 44 24.47 10.60 -18.46
CA ASP A 44 25.11 10.42 -19.77
C ASP A 44 25.46 11.76 -20.45
N HIS A 45 24.82 12.87 -20.07
CA HIS A 45 25.24 14.19 -20.53
C HIS A 45 26.55 14.66 -19.89
N TRP A 46 26.76 14.36 -18.61
CA TRP A 46 27.99 14.74 -17.87
C TRP A 46 29.15 13.77 -18.09
N ASP A 47 28.87 12.48 -18.20
CA ASP A 47 29.85 11.43 -18.49
C ASP A 47 29.39 10.60 -19.69
N PRO A 48 29.67 11.05 -20.93
CA PRO A 48 29.16 10.42 -22.13
C PRO A 48 29.67 8.99 -22.29
N SER A 49 28.75 8.05 -22.39
CA SER A 49 29.05 6.63 -22.55
C SER A 49 29.68 6.26 -23.91
N GLY A 50 29.75 7.20 -24.86
CA GLY A 50 30.18 6.96 -26.25
C GLY A 50 29.18 6.12 -27.07
N VAL A 51 28.03 5.77 -26.48
CA VAL A 51 26.98 4.98 -27.12
C VAL A 51 26.16 5.87 -28.06
N ARG A 52 25.77 5.33 -29.22
CA ARG A 52 24.93 6.09 -30.17
C ARG A 52 23.58 6.46 -29.53
N PRO A 53 23.02 7.66 -29.82
CA PRO A 53 21.74 8.10 -29.27
C PRO A 53 20.59 7.12 -29.46
N GLU A 54 20.58 6.32 -30.53
CA GLU A 54 19.51 5.34 -30.75
C GLU A 54 19.55 4.18 -29.75
N LYS A 55 20.74 3.81 -29.27
CA LYS A 55 20.92 2.72 -28.30
C LYS A 55 20.64 3.16 -26.86
N LEU A 56 20.76 4.45 -26.55
CA LEU A 56 20.37 5.04 -25.25
C LEU A 56 18.86 4.93 -24.99
N LYS A 57 18.04 4.80 -26.02
CA LYS A 57 16.57 4.65 -25.88
C LYS A 57 16.18 3.46 -25.01
N MET A 58 16.92 2.35 -25.09
CA MET A 58 16.65 1.19 -24.24
C MET A 58 16.98 1.49 -22.77
N GLY A 59 18.11 2.15 -22.50
CA GLY A 59 18.47 2.59 -21.15
C GLY A 59 17.43 3.53 -20.53
N ILE A 60 16.89 4.46 -21.33
CA ILE A 60 15.80 5.35 -20.91
C ILE A 60 14.52 4.56 -20.59
N ARG A 61 14.16 3.56 -21.39
CA ARG A 61 12.97 2.72 -21.14
C ARG A 61 13.12 1.88 -19.87
N VAL A 62 14.29 1.27 -19.68
CA VAL A 62 14.57 0.47 -18.48
C VAL A 62 14.59 1.34 -17.23
N SER A 63 15.21 2.52 -17.28
CA SER A 63 15.21 3.48 -16.17
C SER A 63 13.81 4.02 -15.87
N ALA A 64 12.98 4.29 -16.88
CA ALA A 64 11.57 4.64 -16.68
C ALA A 64 10.78 3.50 -16.02
N ALA A 65 10.97 2.26 -16.45
CA ALA A 65 10.33 1.10 -15.81
C ALA A 65 10.78 0.93 -14.35
N ALA A 66 12.08 1.07 -14.08
CA ALA A 66 12.62 1.02 -12.72
C ALA A 66 12.04 2.14 -11.84
N GLY A 67 11.96 3.37 -12.35
CA GLY A 67 11.33 4.50 -11.67
C GLY A 67 9.85 4.26 -11.40
N PHE A 68 9.12 3.68 -12.35
CA PHE A 68 7.71 3.35 -12.20
C PHE A 68 7.48 2.33 -11.07
N PHE A 69 8.19 1.21 -11.08
CA PHE A 69 8.04 0.18 -10.04
C PHE A 69 8.57 0.65 -8.68
N GLY A 70 9.73 1.30 -8.64
CA GLY A 70 10.30 1.84 -7.41
C GLY A 70 9.40 2.92 -6.79
N GLY A 71 8.87 3.82 -7.62
CA GLY A 71 7.91 4.84 -7.20
C GLY A 71 6.61 4.25 -6.67
N PHE A 72 6.08 3.21 -7.32
CA PHE A 72 4.89 2.50 -6.85
C PHE A 72 5.11 1.86 -5.48
N LEU A 73 6.23 1.15 -5.29
CA LEU A 73 6.57 0.52 -4.02
C LEU A 73 6.74 1.54 -2.90
N TYR A 74 7.36 2.69 -3.20
CA TYR A 74 7.48 3.80 -2.26
C TYR A 74 6.12 4.40 -1.87
N ALA A 75 5.27 4.68 -2.86
CA ALA A 75 3.90 5.16 -2.64
C ALA A 75 3.07 4.16 -1.81
N TYR A 76 3.18 2.87 -2.12
CA TYR A 76 2.51 1.80 -1.38
C TYR A 76 2.99 1.76 0.08
N GLN A 77 4.30 1.84 0.31
CA GLN A 77 4.85 1.86 1.65
C GLN A 77 4.39 3.09 2.46
N ASN A 78 4.31 4.28 1.85
CA ASN A 78 3.82 5.47 2.53
C ASN A 78 2.34 5.36 2.90
N SER A 79 1.53 4.77 2.03
CA SER A 79 0.12 4.47 2.33
C SER A 79 -0.01 3.46 3.48
N SER A 80 0.75 2.36 3.46
CA SER A 80 0.77 1.38 4.56
C SER A 80 1.20 1.98 5.90
N LYS A 81 2.18 2.90 5.92
CA LYS A 81 2.58 3.61 7.16
C LYS A 81 1.44 4.39 7.81
N ARG A 82 0.51 4.93 7.02
CA ARG A 82 -0.70 5.59 7.54
C ARG A 82 -1.68 4.59 8.14
N PHE A 83 -1.86 3.41 7.54
CA PHE A 83 -2.66 2.34 8.14
C PHE A 83 -2.12 1.88 9.49
N TRP A 84 -0.79 1.79 9.62
CA TRP A 84 -0.11 1.43 10.86
C TRP A 84 -0.11 2.53 11.94
N GLY A 85 -0.50 3.75 11.60
CA GLY A 85 -0.44 4.90 12.51
C GLY A 85 0.98 5.39 12.79
N TRP A 86 1.91 5.16 11.85
CA TRP A 86 3.30 5.65 11.93
C TRP A 86 3.46 7.07 11.41
N SER A 87 2.51 7.52 10.57
CA SER A 87 2.36 8.89 10.10
C SER A 87 0.92 9.35 10.33
N GLU A 88 0.68 10.65 10.17
CA GLU A 88 -0.66 11.24 10.28
C GLU A 88 -1.65 10.51 9.36
N ASN A 89 -2.81 10.15 9.91
CA ASN A 89 -3.79 9.28 9.26
C ASN A 89 -5.25 9.64 9.60
N GLU A 90 -5.56 10.88 9.98
CA GLU A 90 -6.90 11.32 10.36
C GLU A 90 -7.88 11.17 9.20
N ARG A 91 -7.45 11.53 7.97
CA ARG A 91 -8.26 11.35 6.76
C ARG A 91 -8.59 9.87 6.54
N GLU A 92 -7.60 8.99 6.65
CA GLU A 92 -7.76 7.56 6.43
C GLU A 92 -8.65 6.92 7.50
N GLN A 93 -8.57 7.37 8.76
CA GLN A 93 -9.46 6.92 9.82
C GLN A 93 -10.93 7.25 9.51
N LYS A 94 -11.22 8.45 9.00
CA LYS A 94 -12.59 8.85 8.62
C LYS A 94 -13.10 8.01 7.45
N LEU A 95 -12.29 7.85 6.40
CA LEU A 95 -12.61 7.02 5.24
C LEU A 95 -12.83 5.56 5.62
N ASP A 96 -12.00 5.02 6.52
CA ASP A 96 -12.12 3.66 7.02
C ASP A 96 -13.41 3.47 7.83
N MET A 97 -13.75 4.41 8.71
CA MET A 97 -15.02 4.37 9.45
C MET A 97 -16.22 4.38 8.51
N GLU A 98 -16.23 5.30 7.54
CA GLU A 98 -17.30 5.40 6.53
C GLU A 98 -17.41 4.12 5.70
N GLU A 99 -16.29 3.59 5.19
CA GLU A 99 -16.25 2.38 4.36
C GLU A 99 -16.72 1.15 5.15
N MET A 100 -16.21 0.94 6.36
CA MET A 100 -16.53 -0.22 7.18
C MET A 100 -17.97 -0.21 7.68
N THR A 101 -18.46 0.94 8.15
CA THR A 101 -19.85 1.11 8.55
C THR A 101 -20.79 0.92 7.36
N GLN A 102 -20.45 1.43 6.18
CA GLN A 102 -21.26 1.23 4.98
C GLN A 102 -21.31 -0.24 4.57
N ARG A 103 -20.18 -0.97 4.60
CA ARG A 103 -20.16 -2.41 4.33
C ARG A 103 -21.06 -3.19 5.27
N LEU A 104 -21.04 -2.88 6.57
CA LEU A 104 -21.93 -3.51 7.54
C LEU A 104 -23.40 -3.23 7.26
N LYS A 105 -23.75 -1.98 6.91
CA LYS A 105 -25.13 -1.61 6.52
C LYS A 105 -25.60 -2.34 5.26
N GLU A 106 -24.68 -2.67 4.36
CA GLU A 106 -24.94 -3.49 3.18
C GLU A 106 -24.97 -5.00 3.47
N GLY A 107 -24.82 -5.42 4.73
CA GLY A 107 -24.76 -6.83 5.12
C GLY A 107 -23.49 -7.55 4.67
N LYS A 108 -22.44 -6.81 4.29
CA LYS A 108 -21.14 -7.37 3.90
C LYS A 108 -20.22 -7.48 5.11
N SER A 109 -19.29 -8.43 5.04
CA SER A 109 -18.20 -8.52 6.02
C SER A 109 -17.24 -7.33 5.91
N LEU A 110 -16.68 -6.92 7.06
CA LEU A 110 -15.75 -5.79 7.18
C LEU A 110 -14.57 -5.91 6.20
N TYR A 111 -13.86 -7.03 6.28
CA TYR A 111 -12.63 -7.25 5.51
C TYR A 111 -12.82 -8.18 4.32
N GLY A 112 -14.06 -8.50 3.95
CA GLY A 112 -14.37 -9.47 2.91
C GLY A 112 -14.24 -10.92 3.41
N GLU A 113 -14.63 -11.85 2.55
CA GLU A 113 -14.52 -13.29 2.83
C GLU A 113 -13.58 -13.91 1.80
N THR A 114 -12.91 -14.99 2.19
CA THR A 114 -12.16 -15.84 1.25
C THR A 114 -12.45 -17.29 1.57
N PRO A 115 -12.78 -18.14 0.57
CA PRO A 115 -13.11 -19.54 0.77
C PRO A 115 -11.86 -20.40 1.03
N ALA A 116 -11.05 -19.99 2.00
CA ALA A 116 -9.85 -20.70 2.43
C ALA A 116 -9.95 -21.09 3.89
N ARG A 117 -9.28 -22.19 4.23
CA ARG A 117 -9.26 -22.70 5.61
C ARG A 117 -8.56 -21.68 6.55
N PRO A 118 -8.93 -21.63 7.84
CA PRO A 118 -8.35 -20.68 8.79
C PRO A 118 -6.81 -20.69 8.83
N TRP A 119 -6.19 -21.87 8.74
CA TRP A 119 -4.72 -21.98 8.72
C TRP A 119 -4.08 -21.35 7.48
N VAL A 120 -4.76 -21.37 6.32
CA VAL A 120 -4.28 -20.72 5.08
C VAL A 120 -4.33 -19.21 5.24
N GLN A 121 -5.42 -18.69 5.81
CA GLN A 121 -5.56 -17.26 6.10
C GLN A 121 -4.49 -16.79 7.09
N HIS A 122 -4.18 -17.60 8.11
CA HIS A 122 -3.12 -17.31 9.06
C HIS A 122 -1.73 -17.34 8.40
N ALA A 123 -1.45 -18.36 7.56
CA ALA A 123 -0.21 -18.43 6.81
C ALA A 123 -0.06 -17.26 5.82
N ALA A 124 -1.14 -16.83 5.18
CA ALA A 124 -1.15 -15.64 4.33
C ALA A 124 -0.76 -14.41 5.14
N HIS A 125 -1.45 -14.15 6.26
CA HIS A 125 -1.15 -13.04 7.17
C HIS A 125 0.31 -13.07 7.66
N ALA A 126 0.83 -14.23 8.06
CA ALA A 126 2.21 -14.37 8.52
C ALA A 126 3.25 -14.03 7.43
N ASN A 127 2.90 -14.18 6.16
CA ASN A 127 3.75 -13.80 5.03
C ASN A 127 3.60 -12.34 4.60
N SER A 128 2.40 -11.75 4.76
CA SER A 128 2.11 -10.36 4.36
C SER A 128 2.36 -9.33 5.46
N ALA A 129 2.29 -9.72 6.73
CA ALA A 129 2.54 -8.83 7.86
C ALA A 129 3.93 -8.17 7.76
N ASP A 130 3.95 -6.84 7.87
CA ASP A 130 5.13 -5.98 7.75
C ASP A 130 5.95 -6.13 6.45
N SER A 131 5.42 -6.84 5.44
CA SER A 131 6.15 -7.15 4.20
C SER A 131 6.53 -5.91 3.40
N GLN A 132 5.79 -4.82 3.56
CA GLN A 132 6.05 -3.53 2.92
C GLN A 132 7.35 -2.87 3.39
N LEU A 133 7.86 -3.24 4.57
CA LEU A 133 9.18 -2.81 5.06
C LEU A 133 10.33 -3.51 4.32
N LYS A 134 10.04 -4.59 3.59
CA LYS A 134 11.02 -5.46 2.94
C LYS A 134 11.00 -5.37 1.42
N PHE A 135 10.34 -4.35 0.85
CA PHE A 135 10.25 -4.13 -0.60
C PHE A 135 11.61 -4.00 -1.31
N GLY A 136 12.68 -3.62 -0.59
CA GLY A 136 14.03 -3.63 -1.15
C GLY A 136 14.60 -5.03 -1.42
N ALA A 137 14.04 -6.08 -0.80
CA ALA A 137 14.44 -7.47 -0.98
C ALA A 137 13.40 -8.25 -1.79
N LEU A 138 12.14 -8.21 -1.39
CA LEU A 138 11.05 -8.93 -2.05
C LEU A 138 9.75 -8.13 -1.95
N PRO A 139 9.12 -7.73 -3.09
CA PRO A 139 7.80 -7.14 -3.07
C PRO A 139 6.76 -8.23 -2.75
N MET A 140 6.13 -8.11 -1.59
CA MET A 140 5.07 -9.00 -1.11
C MET A 140 3.89 -8.16 -0.63
N PHE A 141 2.66 -8.58 -0.97
CA PHE A 141 1.44 -7.81 -0.70
C PHE A 141 0.37 -8.71 -0.10
N ASN A 142 -0.52 -8.12 0.72
CA ASN A 142 -1.71 -8.83 1.16
C ASN A 142 -2.76 -8.86 0.05
N LEU A 143 -3.05 -10.05 -0.47
CA LEU A 143 -4.09 -10.32 -1.48
C LEU A 143 -5.21 -11.22 -0.93
N MET A 144 -5.24 -11.43 0.38
CA MET A 144 -6.11 -12.38 1.05
C MET A 144 -7.05 -11.61 1.98
N ASN A 145 -8.35 -11.93 1.95
CA ASN A 145 -9.24 -11.46 3.01
C ASN A 145 -9.10 -12.41 4.20
N HIS A 146 -8.66 -11.88 5.34
CA HIS A 146 -8.46 -12.62 6.59
C HIS A 146 -8.94 -11.78 7.78
N PRO A 147 -9.16 -12.33 8.98
CA PRO A 147 -9.63 -11.53 10.12
C PRO A 147 -8.51 -10.80 10.90
N PHE A 148 -7.23 -11.02 10.56
CA PHE A 148 -6.08 -10.59 11.35
C PHE A 148 -5.62 -9.15 11.03
N HIS A 149 -6.37 -8.15 11.52
CA HIS A 149 -6.10 -6.72 11.25
C HIS A 149 -5.65 -5.90 12.46
N GLY A 150 -5.52 -6.54 13.64
CA GLY A 150 -4.95 -5.92 14.84
C GLY A 150 -5.78 -4.80 15.48
N VAL A 151 -7.03 -4.60 15.05
CA VAL A 151 -7.92 -3.53 15.53
C VAL A 151 -9.21 -4.07 16.12
N ASP A 152 -9.77 -3.37 17.11
CA ASP A 152 -11.11 -3.65 17.58
C ASP A 152 -12.15 -3.18 16.56
N THR A 153 -12.91 -4.15 16.06
CA THR A 153 -13.97 -3.92 15.07
C THR A 153 -15.28 -3.46 15.69
N ALA A 154 -15.43 -3.48 17.03
CA ALA A 154 -16.67 -3.09 17.71
C ALA A 154 -17.13 -1.68 17.35
N LYS A 155 -16.18 -0.74 17.22
CA LYS A 155 -16.43 0.65 16.80
C LYS A 155 -17.26 0.77 15.50
N TYR A 156 -17.06 -0.13 14.53
CA TYR A 156 -17.79 -0.09 13.27
C TYR A 156 -19.23 -0.59 13.42
N TYR A 157 -19.44 -1.60 14.27
CA TYR A 157 -20.75 -2.15 14.58
C TYR A 157 -21.59 -1.14 15.36
N GLU A 158 -21.00 -0.49 16.36
CA GLU A 158 -21.61 0.60 17.12
C GLU A 158 -22.01 1.76 16.20
N ALA A 159 -21.09 2.23 15.34
CA ALA A 159 -21.37 3.28 14.36
C ALA A 159 -22.44 2.89 13.33
N ALA A 160 -22.59 1.60 13.03
CA ALA A 160 -23.63 1.08 12.15
C ALA A 160 -24.98 0.89 12.85
N GLY A 161 -25.03 0.91 14.19
CA GLY A 161 -26.20 0.53 14.97
C GLY A 161 -26.54 -0.97 14.86
N ILE A 162 -25.54 -1.81 14.58
CA ILE A 162 -25.68 -3.25 14.36
C ILE A 162 -25.00 -3.99 15.51
N ALA A 163 -25.62 -5.05 16.03
CA ALA A 163 -24.98 -5.89 17.04
C ALA A 163 -23.77 -6.63 16.44
N LYS A 164 -22.63 -6.59 17.13
CA LYS A 164 -21.45 -7.36 16.76
C LYS A 164 -21.76 -8.86 16.89
N PRO A 165 -21.58 -9.68 15.84
CA PRO A 165 -21.70 -11.13 15.96
C PRO A 165 -20.65 -11.65 16.96
N GLN A 166 -21.06 -12.63 17.76
CA GLN A 166 -20.22 -13.28 18.78
C GLN A 166 -19.13 -14.14 18.15
#